data_AF-A0A534IEB4-F1
#
_entry.id   AF-A0A534IEB4-F1
#
_cell.length_a   1.000
_cell.length_b   1.000
_cell.length_c   1.000
_cell.angle_alpha   90.00
_cell.angle_beta   90.00
_cell.angle_gamma   90.00
#
_symmetry.space_group_name_H-M   'P 1'
#
loop_
_entity.id
_entity.type
_entity.pdbx_description
1 polymer ?
#
loop_
_entity_poly.entity_id
_entity_poly.type
_entity_poly.pdbx_seq_one_letter_code
_entity_poly.pdbx_strand_id
1 'polypeptide(L)'
;MGRAKPRLYVVVWWAYQKPYYAVTRDSEEAAWTANLRNGIVLEVEGTGVEVKRVLDHWRRDGEGHPLPAEVREPAGDMIPALARRVARPRQGKE
;
A
#
# COMPACT_ATOMS: atom_id res chain seq x y z
N MET A 1 4.08 -32.93 0.42
CA MET A 1 3.73 -31.62 -0.20
C MET A 1 3.12 -30.74 0.87
N GLY A 2 3.68 -29.56 1.13
CA GLY A 2 3.08 -28.60 2.07
C GLY A 2 1.78 -28.02 1.51
N ARG A 3 0.75 -27.85 2.35
CA ARG A 3 -0.52 -27.22 1.94
C ARG A 3 -0.23 -25.80 1.46
N ALA A 4 -0.73 -25.43 0.28
CA ALA A 4 -0.65 -24.05 -0.20
C ALA A 4 -1.27 -23.10 0.83
N LYS A 5 -0.57 -22.00 1.14
CA LYS A 5 -1.09 -20.98 2.04
C LYS A 5 -2.28 -20.29 1.37
N PRO A 6 -3.34 -19.94 2.12
CA PRO A 6 -4.46 -19.20 1.56
C PRO A 6 -3.98 -17.82 1.07
N ARG A 7 -4.52 -17.39 -0.07
CA ARG A 7 -4.25 -16.08 -0.66
C ARG A 7 -5.52 -15.22 -0.66
N LEU A 8 -5.33 -13.93 -0.39
CA LEU A 8 -6.35 -12.90 -0.47
C LEU A 8 -5.77 -11.71 -1.20
N TYR A 9 -6.60 -11.06 -1.99
CA TYR A 9 -6.27 -9.82 -2.66
C TYR A 9 -7.07 -8.70 -2.01
N VAL A 10 -6.38 -7.69 -1.49
CA VAL A 10 -6.98 -6.48 -0.96
C VAL A 10 -6.76 -5.37 -1.97
N VAL A 11 -7.85 -4.88 -2.55
CA VAL A 11 -7.81 -3.73 -3.45
C VAL A 11 -8.04 -2.48 -2.62
N VAL A 12 -7.18 -1.48 -2.75
CA VAL A 12 -7.29 -0.20 -2.04
C VAL A 12 -7.34 0.94 -3.06
N TRP A 13 -8.29 1.85 -2.90
CA TRP A 13 -8.42 3.04 -3.74
C TRP A 13 -8.89 4.24 -2.92
N TRP A 14 -8.81 5.43 -3.52
CA TRP A 14 -9.25 6.67 -2.88
C TRP A 14 -10.49 7.21 -3.61
N ALA A 15 -11.50 7.56 -2.83
CA ALA A 15 -12.67 8.31 -3.28
C ALA A 15 -13.09 9.25 -2.16
N TYR A 16 -13.70 10.40 -2.47
CA TYR A 16 -14.22 11.32 -1.45
C TYR A 16 -13.24 11.61 -0.29
N GLN A 17 -11.95 11.77 -0.63
CA GLN A 17 -10.87 12.05 0.32
C GLN A 17 -10.62 10.96 1.39
N LYS A 18 -11.12 9.74 1.18
CA LYS A 18 -10.97 8.60 2.10
C LYS A 18 -10.48 7.35 1.36
N PRO A 19 -9.70 6.49 2.03
CA PRO A 19 -9.37 5.18 1.48
C PRO A 19 -10.59 4.25 1.58
N TYR A 20 -10.81 3.48 0.52
CA TYR A 20 -11.79 2.41 0.44
C TYR A 20 -11.05 1.11 0.11
N TYR A 21 -11.66 -0.02 0.47
CA TYR A 21 -11.10 -1.32 0.15
C TYR A 21 -12.15 -2.34 -0.25
N ALA A 22 -11.70 -3.34 -1.01
CA ALA A 22 -12.43 -4.57 -1.32
C ALA A 22 -11.50 -5.75 -1.10
N VAL A 23 -12.07 -6.91 -0.74
CA VAL A 23 -11.31 -8.14 -0.51
C VAL A 23 -11.91 -9.23 -1.38
N THR A 24 -11.06 -9.91 -2.15
CA THR A 24 -11.44 -11.05 -2.98
C THR A 24 -10.37 -12.14 -2.93
N ARG A 25 -10.74 -13.35 -3.37
CA ARG A 25 -9.80 -14.47 -3.59
C ARG A 25 -9.42 -14.62 -5.07
N ASP A 26 -10.04 -13.83 -5.95
CA ASP A 26 -9.80 -13.85 -7.37
C ASP A 26 -8.82 -12.71 -7.77
N SER A 27 -7.69 -13.09 -8.36
CA SER A 27 -6.67 -12.13 -8.81
C SER A 27 -7.15 -11.25 -9.95
N GLU A 28 -7.97 -11.79 -10.87
CA GLU A 28 -8.47 -11.02 -12.02
C GLU A 28 -9.50 -9.99 -11.57
N GLU A 29 -10.41 -10.38 -10.68
CA GLU A 29 -11.37 -9.45 -10.07
C GLU A 29 -10.64 -8.32 -9.33
N ALA A 30 -9.57 -8.64 -8.60
CA ALA A 30 -8.76 -7.65 -7.90
C ALA A 30 -8.09 -6.66 -8.86
N ALA A 31 -7.45 -7.18 -9.91
CA ALA A 31 -6.79 -6.37 -10.92
C ALA A 31 -7.77 -5.44 -11.67
N TRP A 32 -8.91 -5.99 -12.08
CA TRP A 32 -9.97 -5.23 -12.74
C TRP A 32 -10.53 -4.12 -11.84
N THR A 33 -10.82 -4.45 -10.58
CA THR A 33 -11.33 -3.49 -9.58
C THR A 33 -10.37 -2.34 -9.34
N ALA A 34 -9.06 -2.63 -9.25
CA ALA A 34 -8.02 -1.63 -9.07
C ALA A 34 -7.90 -0.71 -10.29
N ASN A 35 -7.86 -1.29 -11.51
CA ASN A 35 -7.74 -0.54 -12.75
C ASN A 35 -8.87 0.49 -12.91
N LEU A 36 -10.13 0.09 -12.67
CA LEU A 36 -11.29 0.97 -12.76
C LEU A 36 -11.27 2.16 -11.77
N ARG A 37 -10.47 2.09 -10.71
CA ARG A 37 -10.50 3.04 -9.59
C ARG A 37 -9.19 3.77 -9.37
N ASN A 38 -8.22 3.58 -10.27
CA ASN A 38 -6.83 4.03 -10.08
C ASN A 38 -6.28 3.58 -8.70
N GLY A 39 -6.58 2.33 -8.34
CA GLY A 39 -6.23 1.72 -7.06
C GLY A 39 -4.98 0.85 -7.11
N ILE A 40 -4.62 0.28 -5.96
CA ILE A 40 -3.53 -0.69 -5.82
C ILE A 40 -4.09 -2.05 -5.39
N VAL A 41 -3.38 -3.12 -5.76
CA VAL A 41 -3.67 -4.49 -5.30
C VAL A 41 -2.59 -4.92 -4.32
N LEU A 42 -3.00 -5.42 -3.16
CA LEU A 42 -2.14 -6.08 -2.18
C LEU A 42 -2.44 -7.58 -2.23
N GLU A 43 -1.48 -8.39 -2.64
CA GLU A 43 -1.54 -9.84 -2.47
C GLU A 43 -1.07 -10.22 -1.07
N VAL A 44 -1.92 -10.94 -0.34
CA VAL A 44 -1.68 -11.35 1.05
C VAL A 44 -1.71 -12.87 1.11
N GLU A 45 -0.63 -13.47 1.59
CA GLU A 45 -0.51 -14.92 1.74
C GLU A 45 -0.36 -15.33 3.21
N GLY A 46 -1.21 -16.24 3.68
CA GLY A 46 -1.19 -16.78 5.04
C GLY A 46 -2.42 -16.42 5.88
N THR A 47 -2.43 -16.83 7.15
CA THR A 47 -3.61 -16.78 8.04
C THR A 47 -3.48 -15.84 9.24
N GLY A 48 -2.33 -15.17 9.42
CA GLY A 48 -2.03 -14.35 10.60
C GLY A 48 -1.68 -12.90 10.27
N VAL A 49 -2.20 -12.36 9.17
CA VAL A 49 -1.90 -10.98 8.75
C VAL A 49 -2.88 -10.02 9.40
N GLU A 50 -2.34 -9.05 10.13
CA GLU A 50 -3.11 -7.99 10.81
C GLU A 50 -2.64 -6.61 10.30
N VAL A 51 -3.59 -5.74 9.95
CA VAL A 51 -3.32 -4.34 9.61
C VAL A 51 -3.64 -3.46 10.82
N LYS A 52 -2.61 -3.07 11.58
CA LYS A 52 -2.79 -2.30 12.83
C LYS A 52 -3.13 -0.84 12.61
N ARG A 53 -2.63 -0.23 11.54
CA ARG A 53 -2.87 1.18 11.22
C ARG A 53 -2.66 1.44 9.73
N VAL A 54 -3.55 2.24 9.16
CA VAL A 54 -3.40 2.83 7.82
C VAL A 54 -3.27 4.35 8.01
N LEU A 55 -2.19 4.93 7.49
CA LEU A 55 -1.99 6.37 7.46
C LEU A 55 -2.11 6.86 6.02
N ASP A 56 -2.98 7.84 5.80
CA ASP A 56 -3.13 8.49 4.51
C ASP A 56 -2.23 9.74 4.45
N HIS A 57 -1.19 9.68 3.62
CA HIS A 57 -0.27 10.80 3.36
C HIS A 57 -0.53 11.46 2.00
N TRP A 58 -1.71 11.23 1.42
CA TRP A 58 -2.02 11.73 0.10
C TRP A 58 -1.88 13.25 0.02
N ARG A 59 -1.09 13.72 -0.95
CA ARG A 59 -0.87 15.16 -1.19
C ARG A 59 -2.15 15.77 -1.75
N ARG A 60 -2.55 16.88 -1.17
CA ARG A 60 -3.79 17.59 -1.56
C ARG A 60 -3.44 18.90 -2.24
N ASP A 61 -4.29 19.35 -3.15
CA ASP A 61 -4.21 20.70 -3.72
C ASP A 61 -4.68 21.76 -2.69
N GLY A 62 -4.73 23.03 -3.12
CA GLY A 62 -5.18 24.14 -2.27
C GLY A 62 -6.65 24.03 -1.84
N GLU A 63 -7.44 23.22 -2.51
CA GLU A 63 -8.87 22.99 -2.25
C GLU A 63 -9.11 21.70 -1.44
N GLY A 64 -8.04 20.96 -1.12
CA GLY A 64 -8.09 19.72 -0.35
C GLY A 64 -8.31 18.46 -1.18
N HIS A 65 -8.42 18.58 -2.51
CA HIS A 65 -8.61 17.44 -3.39
C HIS A 65 -7.33 16.60 -3.50
N PRO A 66 -7.46 15.27 -3.58
CA PRO A 66 -6.33 14.38 -3.78
C PRO A 66 -5.62 14.68 -5.12
N LEU A 67 -4.33 15.00 -5.10
CA LEU A 67 -3.54 15.11 -6.32
C LEU A 67 -3.42 13.73 -7.01
N PRO A 68 -3.61 13.64 -8.34
CA PRO A 68 -3.43 12.40 -9.09
C PRO A 68 -2.09 11.71 -8.85
N ALA A 69 -1.98 10.42 -9.15
CA ALA A 69 -0.73 9.69 -8.95
C ALA A 69 0.36 10.14 -9.94
N GLU A 70 -0.05 10.46 -11.16
CA GLU A 70 0.76 10.90 -12.28
C GLU A 70 1.36 12.30 -12.12
N VAL A 71 0.77 13.17 -11.30
CA VAL A 71 1.33 14.49 -10.95
C VAL A 71 2.32 14.42 -9.79
N ARG A 72 2.54 13.22 -9.24
CA ARG A 72 3.56 13.00 -8.21
C ARG A 72 4.86 12.76 -8.95
N GLU A 73 5.74 13.74 -8.94
CA GLU A 73 7.15 13.48 -9.14
C GLU A 73 7.53 12.27 -8.26
N PRO A 74 8.20 11.23 -8.80
CA PRO A 74 8.68 10.10 -8.01
C PRO A 74 9.65 10.65 -6.99
N ALA A 75 9.12 10.98 -5.81
CA ALA A 75 9.75 11.62 -4.66
C ALA A 75 11.17 12.11 -4.97
N GLY A 76 11.29 13.29 -5.60
CA GLY A 76 12.58 13.86 -5.99
C GLY A 76 13.64 13.57 -4.95
N ASP A 77 14.63 12.75 -5.32
CA ASP A 77 15.82 12.38 -4.54
C ASP A 77 15.65 11.87 -3.09
N MET A 78 14.45 11.49 -2.64
CA MET A 78 14.21 11.17 -1.21
C MET A 78 14.34 9.68 -0.84
N ILE A 79 14.55 8.78 -1.81
CA ILE A 79 14.81 7.35 -1.54
C ILE A 79 16.07 7.08 -0.68
N PRO A 80 17.16 7.88 -0.69
CA PRO A 80 18.32 7.63 0.17
C PRO A 80 18.05 7.85 1.68
N ALA A 81 17.07 8.68 2.05
CA ALA A 81 16.84 9.05 3.45
C ALA A 81 16.13 7.94 4.26
N LEU A 82 15.24 7.18 3.62
CA LEU A 82 14.56 6.03 4.24
C LEU A 82 15.46 4.80 4.34
N ALA A 83 16.40 4.61 3.40
CA ALA A 83 17.39 3.53 3.45
C ALA A 83 18.33 3.66 4.67
N ARG A 84 18.70 4.89 5.06
CA ARG A 84 19.62 5.14 6.19
C ARG A 84 19.06 4.77 7.56
N ARG A 85 17.73 4.71 7.75
CA ARG A 85 17.14 4.38 9.06
C ARG A 85 17.07 2.88 9.35
N VAL A 86 17.13 2.03 8.33
CA VAL A 86 17.09 0.57 8.50
C VAL A 86 18.48 0.01 8.88
N ALA A 87 19.56 0.72 8.53
CA ALA A 87 20.94 0.26 8.70
C ALA A 87 21.64 0.70 10.01
N ARG A 88 20.93 0.86 11.13
CA ARG A 88 21.59 0.96 12.44
C ARG A 88 21.71 -0.43 13.07
N PRO A 89 22.89 -1.06 13.11
CA PRO A 89 23.08 -2.26 13.92
C PRO A 89 22.85 -1.91 15.39
N ARG A 90 22.10 -2.77 16.10
CA ARG A 90 22.04 -2.76 17.57
C ARG A 90 23.47 -2.94 18.08
N GLN A 91 24.09 -1.89 18.61
CA GLN A 91 25.27 -2.08 19.44
C GLN A 91 24.81 -2.76 20.74
N GLY A 92 25.09 -4.06 20.80
CA GLY A 92 25.07 -4.84 22.02
C GLY A 92 26.23 -4.45 22.92
N LYS A 93 25.97 -4.55 24.22
CA LYS A 93 26.83 -4.30 25.36
C LYS A 93 28.14 -5.08 25.31
N GLU A 94 29.21 -4.46 25.78
CA GLU A 94 30.17 -5.05 26.72
C GLU A 94 30.49 -4.00 27.79
#